data_AF-A0A0A2HRN5-F1
#
_entry.id   AF-A0A0A2HRN5-F1
#
_cell.length_a   1.000
_cell.length_b   1.000
_cell.length_c   1.000
_cell.angle_alpha   90.00
_cell.angle_beta   90.00
_cell.angle_gamma   90.00
#
_symmetry.space_group_name_H-M   'P 1'
#
loop_
_entity.id
_entity.type
_entity.pdbx_description
1 polymer ?
#
loop_
_entity_poly.entity_id
_entity_poly.type
_entity_poly.pdbx_seq_one_letter_code
_entity_poly.pdbx_strand_id
1 'polypeptide(L)'
;ASASASASEDIARRMIQVMVAAAHADGTVDEQEERAILDRLRTIDLTQEERMFLLDELHHPRDVAALVAGISDPSAAKAMYMLAFSAIEVDSEAERKWLNELAKGLGLSPAVQTFIEEQNR
;
A
#
# COMPACT_ATOMS: atom_id res chain seq x y z
N ALA A 1 -10.59 -23.84 -11.14
CA ALA A 1 -10.56 -23.15 -9.84
C ALA A 1 -9.24 -22.39 -9.58
N SER A 2 -8.13 -22.74 -10.24
CA SER A 2 -6.80 -22.18 -9.92
C SER A 2 -6.58 -20.70 -10.27
N ALA A 3 -7.25 -20.18 -11.31
CA ALA A 3 -7.07 -18.78 -11.75
C ALA A 3 -7.63 -17.72 -10.78
N SER A 4 -8.63 -18.08 -9.97
CA SER A 4 -9.21 -17.17 -8.97
C SER A 4 -8.41 -17.13 -7.68
N ALA A 5 -7.68 -18.21 -7.37
CA ALA A 5 -6.79 -18.26 -6.21
C ALA A 5 -5.55 -17.40 -6.47
N SER A 6 -4.92 -17.57 -7.64
CA SER A 6 -3.76 -16.76 -8.05
C SER A 6 -4.09 -15.27 -8.12
N ALA A 7 -5.25 -14.89 -8.70
CA ALA A 7 -5.66 -13.49 -8.74
C ALA A 7 -5.87 -12.88 -7.35
N SER A 8 -6.35 -13.67 -6.38
CA SER A 8 -6.51 -13.23 -4.99
C SER A 8 -5.16 -13.06 -4.29
N GLU A 9 -4.21 -13.98 -4.54
CA GLU A 9 -2.85 -13.90 -4.01
C GLU A 9 -2.08 -12.69 -4.58
N ASP A 10 -2.24 -12.41 -5.88
CA ASP A 10 -1.66 -11.23 -6.53
C ASP A 10 -2.20 -9.94 -5.94
N ILE A 11 -3.52 -9.86 -5.68
CA ILE A 11 -4.15 -8.71 -5.02
C ILE A 11 -3.67 -8.55 -3.58
N ALA A 12 -3.60 -9.64 -2.81
CA ALA A 12 -3.11 -9.60 -1.43
C ALA A 12 -1.65 -9.12 -1.38
N ARG A 13 -0.81 -9.62 -2.29
CA ARG A 13 0.56 -9.12 -2.47
C ARG A 13 0.57 -7.63 -2.78
N ARG A 14 -0.29 -7.17 -3.71
CA ARG A 14 -0.43 -5.75 -4.06
C ARG A 14 -0.79 -4.87 -2.87
N MET A 15 -1.72 -5.34 -2.05
CA MET A 15 -2.19 -4.62 -0.86
C MET A 15 -1.05 -4.40 0.13
N ILE A 16 -0.21 -5.40 0.35
CA ILE A 16 0.99 -5.28 1.18
C ILE A 16 1.95 -4.23 0.60
N GLN A 17 2.21 -4.28 -0.71
CA GLN A 17 3.10 -3.32 -1.38
C GLN A 17 2.59 -1.89 -1.26
N VAL A 18 1.27 -1.70 -1.38
CA VAL A 18 0.62 -0.40 -1.19
C VAL A 18 0.79 0.10 0.24
N MET A 19 0.63 -0.75 1.26
CA MET A 19 0.82 -0.35 2.65
C MET A 19 2.26 0.09 2.91
N VAL A 20 3.24 -0.67 2.40
CA VAL A 20 4.66 -0.35 2.59
C VAL A 20 5.02 0.95 1.87
N ALA A 21 4.56 1.13 0.63
CA ALA A 21 4.81 2.37 -0.12
C ALA A 21 4.09 3.58 0.49
N ALA A 22 2.90 3.39 1.06
CA ALA A 22 2.17 4.44 1.78
C ALA A 22 2.94 4.88 3.02
N ALA A 23 3.51 3.94 3.78
CA ALA A 23 4.34 4.25 4.95
C ALA A 23 5.66 4.97 4.60
N HIS A 24 6.09 4.96 3.34
CA HIS A 24 7.28 5.66 2.85
C HIS A 24 6.98 6.97 2.10
N ALA A 25 5.72 7.38 2.05
CA ALA A 25 5.28 8.45 1.15
C ALA A 25 5.84 9.84 1.51
N ASP A 26 6.24 10.06 2.76
CA ASP A 26 6.93 11.27 3.22
C ASP A 26 8.40 11.33 2.77
N GLY A 27 8.96 10.19 2.34
CA GLY A 27 10.35 10.04 1.92
C GLY A 27 11.33 9.75 3.05
N THR A 28 10.85 9.49 4.27
CA THR A 28 11.68 9.33 5.47
C THR A 28 11.11 8.27 6.40
N VAL A 29 11.23 6.99 6.03
CA VAL A 29 11.33 5.97 7.07
C VAL A 29 12.72 6.10 7.66
N ASP A 30 12.80 6.59 8.90
CA ASP A 30 14.08 6.70 9.57
C ASP A 30 14.58 5.33 10.08
N GLU A 31 15.85 5.24 10.45
CA GLU A 31 16.44 3.98 10.93
C GLU A 31 15.74 3.40 12.18
N GLN A 32 15.05 4.23 12.97
CA GLN A 32 14.32 3.79 14.16
C GLN A 32 12.97 3.20 13.77
N GLU A 33 12.27 3.82 12.83
CA GLU A 33 11.02 3.32 12.26
C GLU A 33 11.23 2.01 11.50
N GLU A 34 12.27 1.94 10.67
CA GLU A 34 12.66 0.71 9.99
C GLU A 34 12.89 -0.41 11.01
N ARG A 35 13.67 -0.14 12.06
CA ARG A 35 13.95 -1.11 13.11
C ARG A 35 12.71 -1.54 13.87
N ALA A 36 11.79 -0.61 14.17
CA ALA A 36 10.52 -0.93 14.82
C ALA A 36 9.65 -1.84 13.94
N ILE A 37 9.59 -1.59 12.63
CA ILE A 37 8.90 -2.44 11.66
C ILE A 37 9.56 -3.83 11.62
N LEU A 38 10.88 -3.90 11.52
CA LEU A 38 11.64 -5.15 11.49
C LEU A 38 11.43 -5.99 12.77
N ASP A 39 11.44 -5.36 13.94
CA ASP A 39 11.20 -6.03 15.20
C ASP A 39 9.76 -6.52 15.29
N ARG A 40 8.78 -5.75 14.80
CA ARG A 40 7.40 -6.20 14.70
C ARG A 40 7.25 -7.40 13.78
N LEU A 41 7.90 -7.40 12.61
CA LEU A 41 7.89 -8.53 11.67
C LEU A 41 8.46 -9.81 12.28
N ARG A 42 9.38 -9.71 13.25
CA ARG A 42 9.90 -10.88 13.99
C ARG A 42 8.88 -11.50 14.94
N THR A 43 7.90 -10.74 15.41
CA THR A 43 6.84 -11.21 16.32
C THR A 43 5.68 -11.91 15.60
N ILE A 44 5.60 -11.76 14.27
CA ILE A 44 4.57 -12.36 13.44
C ILE A 44 5.10 -13.71 12.92
N ASP A 45 4.25 -14.74 12.97
CA ASP A 45 4.58 -16.06 12.43
C ASP A 45 4.45 -16.04 10.89
N LEU A 46 5.52 -15.58 10.25
CA LEU A 46 5.69 -15.54 8.80
C LEU A 46 6.68 -16.60 8.37
N THR A 47 6.38 -17.24 7.24
CA THR A 47 7.34 -18.09 6.55
C THR A 47 8.58 -17.28 6.14
N GLN A 48 9.69 -17.98 5.84
CA GLN A 48 10.91 -17.33 5.38
C GLN A 48 10.68 -16.53 4.08
N GLU A 49 9.88 -17.06 3.16
CA GLU A 49 9.57 -16.41 1.89
C GLU A 49 8.78 -15.11 2.08
N GLU A 50 7.73 -15.13 2.92
CA GLU A 50 6.94 -13.93 3.25
C GLU A 50 7.79 -12.86 3.93
N ARG A 51 8.67 -13.27 4.84
CA ARG A 51 9.59 -12.35 5.52
C ARG A 51 10.56 -11.71 4.53
N MET A 52 11.17 -12.48 3.64
CA MET A 52 12.07 -11.95 2.62
C MET A 52 11.35 -11.00 1.66
N PHE A 53 10.12 -11.32 1.28
CA PHE A 53 9.29 -10.45 0.45
C PHE A 53 9.00 -9.11 1.14
N LEU A 54 8.58 -9.11 2.41
CA LEU A 54 8.32 -7.88 3.15
C LEU A 54 9.58 -7.03 3.35
N LEU A 55 10.72 -7.66 3.62
CA LEU A 55 12.00 -6.98 3.72
C LEU A 55 12.42 -6.32 2.40
N ASP A 56 12.19 -6.99 1.28
CA ASP A 56 12.51 -6.44 -0.04
C ASP A 56 11.63 -5.21 -0.34
N GLU A 57 10.32 -5.30 -0.10
CA GLU A 57 9.40 -4.17 -0.31
C GLU A 57 9.68 -3.02 0.67
N LEU A 58 10.15 -3.29 1.89
CA LEU A 58 10.53 -2.26 2.86
C LEU A 58 11.74 -1.46 2.39
N HIS A 59 12.78 -2.12 1.87
CA HIS A 59 13.98 -1.43 1.38
C HIS A 59 13.79 -0.82 -0.02
N HIS A 60 12.88 -1.38 -0.80
CA HIS A 60 12.60 -0.95 -2.17
C HIS A 60 11.09 -0.73 -2.37
N PRO A 61 10.51 0.28 -1.71
CA PRO A 61 9.09 0.59 -1.86
C PRO A 61 8.79 0.89 -3.33
N ARG A 62 7.74 0.24 -3.84
CA ARG A 62 7.33 0.41 -5.25
C ARG A 62 6.79 1.80 -5.49
N ASP A 63 7.11 2.33 -6.67
CA ASP A 63 6.46 3.54 -7.15
C ASP A 63 4.97 3.32 -7.42
N VAL A 64 4.22 4.42 -7.44
CA VAL A 64 2.76 4.38 -7.63
C VAL A 64 2.39 3.72 -8.97
N ALA A 65 3.15 3.95 -10.04
CA ALA A 65 2.85 3.38 -11.35
C ALA A 65 2.96 1.84 -11.32
N ALA A 66 3.98 1.33 -10.64
CA ALA A 66 4.20 -0.08 -10.43
C ALA A 66 3.10 -0.68 -9.56
N LEU A 67 2.52 0.04 -8.59
CA LEU A 67 1.43 -0.43 -7.72
C LEU A 67 0.06 -0.50 -8.41
N VAL A 68 -0.24 0.45 -9.29
CA VAL A 68 -1.56 0.52 -9.95
C VAL A 68 -1.62 -0.27 -11.26
N ALA A 69 -0.47 -0.67 -11.81
CA ALA A 69 -0.40 -1.42 -13.07
C ALA A 69 -1.30 -2.68 -13.03
N GLY A 70 -2.11 -2.87 -14.08
CA GLY A 70 -2.99 -4.04 -14.20
C GLY A 70 -4.22 -4.05 -13.30
N ILE A 71 -4.37 -3.10 -12.37
CA ILE A 71 -5.57 -2.96 -11.55
C ILE A 71 -6.68 -2.37 -12.41
N SER A 72 -7.59 -3.25 -12.83
CA SER A 72 -8.72 -2.89 -13.71
C SER A 72 -10.07 -3.01 -13.01
N ASP A 73 -10.09 -3.68 -11.85
CA ASP A 73 -11.31 -3.90 -11.07
C ASP A 73 -11.61 -2.69 -10.17
N PRO A 74 -12.77 -2.02 -10.31
CA PRO A 74 -13.11 -0.85 -9.51
C PRO A 74 -13.22 -1.12 -8.01
N SER A 75 -13.56 -2.35 -7.61
CA SER A 75 -13.66 -2.72 -6.20
C SER A 75 -12.27 -2.84 -5.58
N ALA A 76 -11.35 -3.53 -6.26
CA ALA A 76 -9.95 -3.64 -5.88
C ALA A 76 -9.28 -2.26 -5.81
N ALA A 77 -9.53 -1.39 -6.79
CA ALA A 77 -9.02 -0.01 -6.80
C ALA A 77 -9.45 0.77 -5.55
N LYS A 78 -10.73 0.72 -5.18
CA LYS A 78 -11.23 1.38 -3.96
C LYS A 78 -10.60 0.78 -2.70
N ALA A 79 -10.54 -0.55 -2.61
CA ALA A 79 -9.97 -1.25 -1.46
C ALA A 79 -8.49 -0.91 -1.26
N MET A 80 -7.71 -0.85 -2.35
CA MET A 80 -6.30 -0.44 -2.31
C MET A 80 -6.14 0.99 -1.82
N TYR A 81 -6.96 1.92 -2.32
CA TYR A 81 -6.91 3.32 -1.87
C TYR A 81 -7.29 3.45 -0.38
N MET A 82 -8.36 2.78 0.05
CA MET A 82 -8.76 2.73 1.46
C MET A 82 -7.63 2.23 2.36
N LEU A 83 -7.01 1.12 1.96
CA LEU A 83 -5.91 0.52 2.71
C LEU A 83 -4.72 1.48 2.82
N ALA A 84 -4.36 2.13 1.72
CA ALA A 84 -3.29 3.12 1.69
C ALA A 84 -3.58 4.29 2.64
N PHE A 85 -4.80 4.84 2.56
CA PHE A 85 -5.23 5.95 3.43
C PHE A 85 -5.25 5.58 4.91
N SER A 86 -5.60 4.33 5.26
CA SER A 86 -5.52 3.85 6.65
C SER A 86 -4.11 3.56 7.14
N ALA A 87 -3.16 3.33 6.23
CA ALA A 87 -1.77 3.01 6.57
C ALA A 87 -0.89 4.26 6.74
N ILE A 88 -1.34 5.41 6.26
CA ILE A 88 -0.60 6.67 6.23
C ILE A 88 -1.30 7.71 7.12
N GLU A 89 -0.53 8.43 7.92
CA GLU A 89 -1.06 9.57 8.67
C GLU A 89 -0.81 10.84 7.84
N VAL A 90 -1.83 11.36 7.15
CA VAL A 90 -1.64 12.48 6.21
C VAL A 90 -1.37 13.79 6.97
N ASP A 91 -0.12 14.05 7.28
CA ASP A 91 0.34 15.24 8.00
C ASP A 91 1.25 16.16 7.16
N SER A 92 1.75 15.64 6.03
CA SER A 92 2.64 16.35 5.11
C SER A 92 2.07 16.53 3.70
N GLU A 93 2.59 17.51 2.96
CA GLU A 93 2.25 17.69 1.54
C GLU A 93 2.73 16.52 0.67
N ALA A 94 3.81 15.85 1.07
CA ALA A 94 4.38 14.71 0.34
C ALA A 94 3.41 13.52 0.34
N GLU A 95 2.87 13.16 1.51
CA GLU A 95 1.90 12.09 1.67
C GLU A 95 0.59 12.38 0.94
N ARG A 96 0.10 13.62 1.04
CA ARG A 96 -1.09 14.06 0.29
C ARG A 96 -0.86 13.95 -1.21
N LYS A 97 0.31 14.34 -1.70
CA LYS A 97 0.67 14.21 -3.12
C LYS A 97 0.72 12.75 -3.54
N TRP A 98 1.34 11.88 -2.75
CA TRP A 98 1.43 10.45 -3.02
C TRP A 98 0.05 9.80 -3.09
N LEU A 99 -0.86 10.11 -2.15
CA LEU A 99 -2.24 9.63 -2.19
C LEU A 99 -2.99 10.10 -3.44
N ASN A 100 -2.80 11.36 -3.85
CA ASN A 100 -3.41 11.88 -5.08
C ASN A 100 -2.87 11.15 -6.33
N GLU A 101 -1.57 10.85 -6.36
CA GLU A 101 -0.97 10.05 -7.43
C GLU A 101 -1.54 8.64 -7.46
N LEU A 102 -1.69 8.01 -6.29
CA LEU A 102 -2.31 6.69 -6.15
C LEU A 102 -3.76 6.69 -6.64
N ALA A 103 -4.58 7.63 -6.18
CA ALA A 103 -5.98 7.77 -6.60
C ALA A 103 -6.09 7.92 -8.12
N LYS A 104 -5.24 8.76 -8.72
CA LYS A 104 -5.18 8.96 -10.17
C LYS A 104 -4.78 7.69 -10.90
N GLY A 105 -3.76 6.98 -10.41
CA GLY A 105 -3.29 5.72 -10.99
C GLY A 105 -4.35 4.60 -10.95
N LEU A 106 -5.18 4.60 -9.90
CA LEU A 106 -6.31 3.69 -9.72
C LEU A 106 -7.58 4.11 -10.48
N GLY A 107 -7.55 5.25 -11.18
CA GLY A 107 -8.70 5.78 -11.92
C GLY A 107 -9.83 6.30 -11.03
N LEU A 108 -9.52 6.67 -9.78
CA LEU A 108 -10.50 7.24 -8.86
C LEU A 108 -10.70 8.73 -9.15
N SER A 109 -11.96 9.14 -9.28
CA SER A 109 -12.29 10.56 -9.39
C SER A 109 -12.07 11.28 -8.05
N PRO A 110 -11.81 12.60 -8.04
CA PRO A 110 -11.67 13.36 -6.80
C PRO A 110 -12.87 13.21 -5.85
N ALA A 111 -14.10 13.14 -6.39
CA ALA A 111 -15.30 12.95 -5.57
C ALA A 111 -15.32 11.57 -4.87
N VAL A 112 -14.84 10.52 -5.55
CA VAL A 112 -14.73 9.18 -4.95
C VAL A 112 -13.60 9.14 -3.92
N GLN A 113 -12.49 9.81 -4.19
CA GLN A 113 -11.38 9.95 -3.25
C GLN A 113 -11.83 10.62 -1.95
N THR A 114 -12.46 11.79 -2.04
CA THR A 114 -13.01 12.51 -0.88
C THR A 114 -14.04 11.66 -0.12
N PHE A 115 -14.96 11.01 -0.84
CA PHE A 115 -15.95 10.14 -0.21
C PHE A 115 -15.28 9.01 0.61
N ILE A 116 -14.24 8.37 0.07
CA ILE A 116 -13.51 7.33 0.78
C ILE A 116 -12.84 7.88 2.05
N GLU A 117 -12.15 9.02 1.94
CA GLU A 117 -11.46 9.63 3.09
C GLU A 117 -12.44 10.03 4.20
N GLU A 118 -13.60 10.58 3.85
CA GLU A 118 -14.63 10.95 4.83
C GLU A 118 -15.23 9.74 5.56
N GLN A 119 -15.37 8.60 4.88
CA GLN A 119 -15.89 7.36 5.51
C GLN A 119 -14.87 6.66 6.41
N ASN A 120 -13.58 6.97 6.29
CA ASN A 120 -12.48 6.29 6.99
C ASN A 120 -11.70 7.23 7.94
N ARG A 121 -12.24 8.40 8.27
CA ARG A 121 -11.80 9.25 9.38
C ARG A 121 -12.35 8.74 10.71
#